data_AF-A0A318AP43-F1
#
_entry.id   AF-A0A318AP43-F1
#
_cell.length_a   1.000
_cell.length_b   1.000
_cell.length_c   1.000
_cell.angle_alpha   90.00
_cell.angle_beta   90.00
_cell.angle_gamma   90.00
#
_symmetry.space_group_name_H-M   'P 1'
#
loop_
_entity.id
_entity.type
_entity.pdbx_description
1 polymer ?
#
loop_
_entity_poly.entity_id
_entity_poly.type
_entity_poly.pdbx_seq_one_letter_code
_entity_poly.pdbx_strand_id
1 'polypeptide(L)'
;AVRLRPELAGASASIEVGVRASTPDGLPLVGESRTAGVILAAGARRNGWLLAPLVADMVAAYLTGADPGEDAAAFDPRRFEG
;
A
#
# COMPACT_ATOMS: atom_id res chain seq x y z
N ALA A 1 -23.98 -3.44 -10.95
CA ALA A 1 -24.63 -3.87 -9.69
C ALA A 1 -25.92 -4.64 -9.96
N VAL A 2 -26.95 -4.04 -10.57
CA VAL A 2 -28.29 -4.64 -10.78
C VAL A 2 -28.28 -5.99 -11.52
N ARG A 3 -27.38 -6.19 -12.49
CA ARG A 3 -27.21 -7.50 -13.16
C ARG A 3 -26.77 -8.62 -12.22
N LEU A 4 -25.98 -8.29 -11.19
CA LEU A 4 -25.50 -9.25 -10.18
C LEU A 4 -26.44 -9.34 -8.98
N ARG A 5 -27.12 -8.24 -8.63
CA ARG A 5 -28.01 -8.09 -7.47
C ARG A 5 -29.23 -7.23 -7.86
N PRO A 6 -30.30 -7.83 -8.43
CA PRO A 6 -31.49 -7.11 -8.90
C PRO A 6 -32.20 -6.30 -7.81
N GLU A 7 -32.12 -6.71 -6.55
CA GLU A 7 -32.70 -6.03 -5.39
C GLU A 7 -32.10 -4.63 -5.13
N LEU A 8 -30.96 -4.31 -5.75
CA LEU A 8 -30.39 -2.97 -5.71
C LEU A 8 -31.03 -2.01 -6.74
N ALA A 9 -32.01 -2.48 -7.53
CA ALA A 9 -32.75 -1.62 -8.45
C ALA A 9 -33.48 -0.51 -7.66
N GLY A 10 -33.07 0.74 -7.89
CA GLY A 10 -33.63 1.92 -7.21
C GLY A 10 -32.92 2.32 -5.91
N ALA A 11 -31.87 1.60 -5.47
CA ALA A 11 -31.08 2.01 -4.33
C ALA A 11 -30.32 3.32 -4.61
N SER A 12 -30.35 4.26 -3.66
CA SER A 12 -29.53 5.48 -3.71
C SER A 12 -28.11 5.19 -3.22
N ALA A 13 -27.12 5.87 -3.81
CA ALA A 13 -25.73 5.81 -3.38
C ALA A 13 -25.07 7.18 -3.54
N SER A 14 -24.09 7.48 -2.68
CA SER A 14 -23.16 8.59 -2.89
C SER A 14 -21.97 8.12 -3.73
N ILE A 15 -21.41 9.05 -4.52
CA ILE A 15 -20.20 8.79 -5.32
C ILE A 15 -19.04 9.49 -4.64
N GLU A 16 -18.02 8.71 -4.31
CA GLU A 16 -16.76 9.19 -3.73
C GLU A 16 -15.61 8.93 -4.70
N VAL A 17 -14.66 9.85 -4.74
CA VAL A 17 -13.46 9.75 -5.58
C VAL A 17 -12.22 9.95 -4.72
N GLY A 18 -11.16 9.20 -4.99
CA GLY A 18 -9.88 9.33 -4.28
C GLY A 18 -8.71 8.90 -5.15
N VAL A 19 -7.54 9.49 -4.87
CA VAL A 19 -6.28 9.13 -5.54
C VAL A 19 -5.77 7.80 -4.99
N ARG A 20 -5.36 6.91 -5.89
CA ARG A 20 -4.79 5.61 -5.53
C ARG A 20 -3.38 5.50 -6.11
N ALA A 21 -2.40 5.96 -5.34
CA ALA A 21 -1.00 5.78 -5.68
C ALA A 21 -0.68 4.29 -5.84
N SER A 22 0.06 3.94 -6.89
CA SER A 22 0.44 2.58 -7.23
C SER A 22 1.84 2.60 -7.84
N THR A 23 2.54 1.50 -7.68
CA THR A 23 3.78 1.18 -8.40
C THR A 23 3.48 0.35 -9.66
N PRO A 24 4.47 0.17 -10.57
CA PRO A 24 4.32 -0.68 -11.76
C PRO A 24 4.01 -2.15 -11.46
N ASP A 25 4.53 -2.70 -10.35
CA ASP A 25 4.29 -4.09 -9.93
C ASP A 25 3.07 -4.25 -9.00
N GLY A 26 2.46 -3.16 -8.57
CA GLY A 26 1.30 -3.16 -7.68
C GLY A 26 1.60 -3.46 -6.20
N LEU A 27 2.87 -3.57 -5.81
CA LEU A 27 3.31 -3.73 -4.42
C LEU A 27 3.66 -2.37 -3.79
N PRO A 28 3.46 -2.17 -2.48
CA PRO A 28 3.85 -0.91 -1.83
C PRO A 28 5.37 -0.69 -1.85
N LEU A 29 5.79 0.55 -1.59
CA LEU A 29 7.16 0.92 -1.28
C LEU A 29 7.23 1.13 0.24
N VAL A 30 7.99 0.28 0.93
CA VAL A 30 8.14 0.30 2.39
C VAL A 30 9.59 0.14 2.77
N GLY A 31 10.17 1.16 3.41
CA GLY A 31 11.56 1.14 3.89
C GLY A 31 12.35 2.39 3.52
N GLU A 32 13.66 2.32 3.68
CA GLU A 32 14.56 3.45 3.39
C GLU A 32 14.50 3.88 1.92
N SER A 33 14.32 5.17 1.71
CA SER A 33 14.44 5.77 0.38
C SER A 33 15.89 6.03 0.01
N ARG A 34 16.13 6.58 -1.18
CA ARG A 34 17.45 7.10 -1.58
C ARG A 34 17.93 8.28 -0.74
N THR A 35 16.99 9.03 -0.17
CA THR A 35 17.29 10.16 0.69
C THR A 35 17.50 9.66 2.11
N ALA A 36 18.70 9.88 2.65
CA ALA A 36 19.05 9.44 3.99
C ALA A 36 18.07 10.00 5.04
N GLY A 37 17.59 9.12 5.93
CA GLY A 37 16.65 9.48 6.99
C GLY A 37 15.20 9.64 6.52
N VAL A 38 14.86 9.19 5.30
CA VAL A 38 13.50 9.21 4.76
C VAL A 38 13.04 7.79 4.51
N ILE A 39 12.01 7.37 5.24
CA ILE A 39 11.31 6.09 5.05
C ILE A 39 10.06 6.31 4.20
N LEU A 40 9.85 5.45 3.20
CA LEU A 40 8.62 5.40 2.43
C LEU A 40 7.65 4.39 3.03
N ALA A 41 6.36 4.70 2.93
CA ALA A 41 5.23 3.81 3.22
C ALA A 41 4.08 4.17 2.26
N ALA A 42 4.26 3.90 0.97
CA ALA A 42 3.42 4.44 -0.09
C ALA A 42 3.07 3.41 -1.17
N GLY A 43 2.15 3.75 -2.08
CA GLY A 43 1.90 2.96 -3.28
C GLY A 43 1.05 1.69 -3.10
N ALA A 44 0.40 1.49 -1.95
CA ALA A 44 -0.41 0.30 -1.67
C ALA A 44 -1.72 0.17 -2.50
N ARG A 45 -2.00 1.12 -3.40
CA ARG A 45 -3.14 1.13 -4.33
C ARG A 45 -4.49 0.82 -3.68
N ARG A 46 -5.03 -0.38 -3.93
CA ARG A 46 -6.35 -0.84 -3.45
C ARG A 46 -6.25 -1.67 -2.18
N ASN A 47 -5.04 -2.05 -1.79
CA ASN A 47 -4.76 -2.94 -0.67
C ASN A 47 -4.28 -2.17 0.56
N GLY A 48 -4.32 -0.83 0.56
CA GLY A 48 -3.81 0.00 1.66
C GLY A 48 -4.41 -0.35 3.02
N TRP A 49 -5.73 -0.55 3.10
CA TRP A 49 -6.37 -0.96 4.36
C TRP A 49 -5.95 -2.36 4.81
N LEU A 50 -5.85 -3.29 3.86
CA LEU A 50 -5.44 -4.67 4.14
C LEU A 50 -3.99 -4.75 4.63
N LEU A 51 -3.10 -4.00 3.99
CA LEU A 51 -1.65 -4.03 4.26
C LEU A 51 -1.23 -3.08 5.37
N ALA A 52 -2.11 -2.20 5.87
CA ALA A 52 -1.75 -1.17 6.84
C ALA A 52 -1.03 -1.73 8.10
N PRO A 53 -1.48 -2.84 8.73
CA PRO A 53 -0.79 -3.39 9.89
C PRO A 53 0.62 -3.89 9.56
N LEU A 54 0.77 -4.66 8.48
CA LEU A 54 2.07 -5.14 8.00
C LEU A 54 3.04 -3.98 7.71
N VAL A 55 2.56 -2.97 6.99
CA VAL A 55 3.38 -1.79 6.66
C VAL A 55 3.79 -1.04 7.93
N ALA A 56 2.90 -0.92 8.91
CA ALA A 56 3.21 -0.26 10.19
C ALA A 56 4.30 -1.02 10.96
N ASP A 57 4.21 -2.35 11.02
CA ASP A 57 5.22 -3.19 11.69
C ASP A 57 6.59 -3.08 11.00
N MET A 58 6.61 -3.10 9.65
CA MET A 58 7.83 -2.89 8.88
C MET A 58 8.45 -1.51 9.12
N VAL A 59 7.64 -0.45 9.10
CA VAL A 59 8.13 0.93 9.37
C VAL A 59 8.69 1.03 10.79
N ALA A 60 8.02 0.44 11.79
CA ALA A 60 8.53 0.39 13.15
C ALA A 60 9.88 -0.34 13.21
N ALA A 61 10.00 -1.48 12.52
CA ALA A 61 11.25 -2.24 12.46
C ALA A 61 12.40 -1.41 11.85
N TYR A 62 12.17 -0.71 10.74
CA TYR A 62 13.17 0.19 10.16
C TYR A 62 13.59 1.30 11.14
N LEU A 63 12.63 1.92 11.84
CA LEU A 63 12.91 2.98 12.82
C LEU A 63 13.71 2.50 14.03
N THR A 64 13.53 1.25 14.46
CA THR A 64 14.21 0.69 15.63
C THR A 64 15.43 -0.16 15.29
N GLY A 65 15.75 -0.33 14.00
CA GLY A 65 16.82 -1.23 13.53
C GLY A 65 16.53 -2.72 13.76
N ALA A 66 15.25 -3.10 13.83
CA ALA A 66 14.83 -4.49 13.92
C ALA A 66 14.68 -5.12 12.51
N ASP A 67 14.46 -6.43 12.45
CA ASP A 67 14.21 -7.14 11.20
C ASP A 67 12.83 -6.74 10.61
N PRO A 68 12.76 -6.16 9.40
CA PRO A 68 11.50 -5.80 8.74
C PRO A 68 10.72 -6.99 8.18
N GLY A 69 11.25 -8.22 8.24
CA GLY A 69 10.55 -9.43 7.87
C GLY A 69 10.65 -9.81 6.39
N GLU A 70 9.95 -10.88 6.01
CA GLU A 70 10.14 -11.57 4.73
C GLU A 70 9.74 -10.75 3.48
N ASP A 71 8.78 -9.84 3.62
CA ASP A 71 8.31 -8.99 2.52
C ASP A 71 9.23 -7.80 2.21
N ALA A 72 10.24 -7.54 3.06
CA ALA A 72 11.10 -6.36 2.95
C ALA A 72 11.79 -6.23 1.59
N ALA A 73 12.27 -7.34 1.03
CA ALA A 73 12.89 -7.32 -0.29
C ALA A 73 11.89 -6.98 -1.41
N ALA A 74 10.66 -7.49 -1.31
CA ALA A 74 9.61 -7.22 -2.30
C ALA A 74 9.08 -5.79 -2.21
N PHE A 75 9.11 -5.18 -1.02
CA PHE A 75 8.61 -3.83 -0.78
C PHE A 75 9.70 -2.75 -0.81
N ASP A 76 10.98 -3.11 -0.99
CA ASP A 76 12.10 -2.16 -1.00
C ASP A 76 11.80 -0.99 -1.97
N PRO A 77 11.82 0.27 -1.49
CA PRO A 77 11.64 1.47 -2.32
C PRO A 77 12.55 1.54 -3.53
N ARG A 78 13.74 0.93 -3.46
CA ARG A 78 14.80 0.99 -4.47
C ARG A 78 14.74 -0.17 -5.45
N ARG A 79 13.75 -1.05 -5.37
CA ARG A 79 13.65 -2.24 -6.25
C ARG A 79 13.47 -1.95 -7.74
N PHE A 80 13.16 -0.70 -8.09
CA PHE A 80 13.07 -0.23 -9.48
C PHE A 80 14.30 0.53 -9.95
N GLU A 81 15.30 0.67 -9.08
CA GLU A 81 16.57 1.30 -9.43
C GLU A 81 17.46 0.27 -10.13
N GLY A 82 18.01 0.67 -11.27
CA GLY A 82 19.08 -0.03 -12.00
C GLY A 82 20.34 0.83 -12.03
#